data_AF-A0A7J5W8A5-F1
#
_entry.id   AF-A0A7J5W8A5-F1
#
_cell.length_a   1.000
_cell.length_b   1.000
_cell.length_c   1.000
_cell.angle_alpha   90.00
_cell.angle_beta   90.00
_cell.angle_gamma   90.00
#
_symmetry.space_group_name_H-M   'P 1'
#
loop_
_entity.id
_entity.type
_entity.pdbx_description
1 polymer ?
#
loop_
_entity_poly.entity_id
_entity_poly.type
_entity_poly.pdbx_seq_one_letter_code
_entity_poly.pdbx_strand_id
1 'polypeptide(L)'
;MVIKPDIDLLLSKVDSKYTLCIVSARRARQINGMVHGVRDQALLTMQASQIASITSTKPLTLAMEEIASGDIGYERTAESYK
;
A
#
# COMPACT_ATOMS: atom_id res chain seq x y z
N MET A 1 -18.64 5.61 -7.74
CA MET A 1 -18.42 5.82 -6.29
C MET A 1 -16.93 6.00 -6.08
N VAL A 2 -16.50 7.18 -5.66
CA VAL A 2 -15.24 7.76 -6.17
C VAL A 2 -13.96 7.21 -5.52
N ILE A 3 -13.98 6.65 -4.30
CA ILE A 3 -12.79 6.00 -3.71
C ILE A 3 -13.28 4.89 -2.76
N LYS A 4 -12.73 3.68 -2.88
CA LYS A 4 -12.83 2.61 -1.87
C LYS A 4 -11.41 2.29 -1.39
N PRO A 5 -11.18 2.07 -0.09
CA PRO A 5 -12.11 2.22 1.05
C PRO A 5 -12.56 3.68 1.29
N ASP A 6 -13.59 3.86 2.13
CA ASP A 6 -14.17 5.18 2.42
C ASP A 6 -13.14 6.12 3.05
N ILE A 7 -13.13 7.38 2.61
CA ILE A 7 -12.13 8.35 3.06
C ILE A 7 -12.32 8.71 4.53
N ASP A 8 -13.56 8.78 5.01
CA ASP A 8 -13.83 9.10 6.41
C ASP A 8 -13.33 7.99 7.35
N LEU A 9 -13.44 6.74 6.90
CA LEU A 9 -12.84 5.60 7.61
C LEU A 9 -11.31 5.72 7.66
N LEU A 10 -10.67 6.04 6.54
CA LEU A 10 -9.22 6.21 6.49
C LEU A 10 -8.74 7.36 7.37
N LEU A 11 -9.45 8.48 7.37
CA LEU A 11 -9.13 9.64 8.19
C LEU A 11 -9.32 9.38 9.69
N SER A 12 -10.20 8.44 10.08
CA SER A 12 -10.31 8.00 11.48
C SER A 12 -9.09 7.22 11.99
N LYS A 13 -8.24 6.71 11.09
CA LYS A 13 -7.04 5.92 11.42
C LYS A 13 -5.77 6.76 11.55
N VAL A 14 -5.81 8.04 11.18
CA VAL A 14 -4.65 8.93 11.16
C VAL A 14 -4.96 10.28 11.81
N ASP A 15 -3.93 11.03 12.19
CA ASP A 15 -4.07 12.37 12.77
C ASP A 15 -4.29 13.48 11.73
N SER A 16 -3.90 13.27 10.47
CA SER A 16 -4.06 14.29 9.41
C SER A 16 -4.15 13.69 8.01
N LYS A 17 -4.75 14.45 7.08
CA LYS A 17 -4.82 14.09 5.65
C LYS A 17 -3.42 13.89 5.03
N TYR A 18 -2.42 14.63 5.49
CA TYR A 18 -1.04 14.50 5.03
C TYR A 18 -0.40 13.21 5.51
N THR A 19 -0.69 12.79 6.75
CA THR A 19 -0.25 11.51 7.30
C THR A 19 -0.82 10.36 6.48
N LEU A 20 -2.11 10.40 6.14
CA LEU A 20 -2.72 9.39 5.26
C LEU A 20 -1.97 9.27 3.93
N CYS A 21 -1.65 10.39 3.30
CA CYS A 21 -0.91 10.40 2.03
C CYS A 21 0.49 9.79 2.17
N ILE A 22 1.25 10.17 3.20
CA ILE A 22 2.62 9.69 3.42
C ILE A 22 2.62 8.18 3.73
N VAL A 23 1.77 7.74 4.66
CA VAL A 23 1.70 6.34 5.11
C VAL A 23 1.25 5.44 3.96
N SER A 24 0.18 5.82 3.26
CA SER A 24 -0.31 5.06 2.10
C SER A 24 0.72 5.01 0.97
N ALA A 25 1.39 6.12 0.65
CA ALA A 25 2.42 6.15 -0.39
C ALA A 25 3.64 5.29 -0.02
N ARG A 26 4.11 5.37 1.22
CA ARG A 26 5.25 4.57 1.70
C ARG A 26 4.92 3.08 1.68
N ARG A 27 3.73 2.70 2.15
CA ARG A 27 3.27 1.31 2.09
C ARG A 27 3.09 0.81 0.67
N ALA A 28 2.48 1.61 -0.21
CA ALA A 28 2.32 1.26 -1.62
C ALA A 28 3.66 0.97 -2.30
N ARG A 29 4.73 1.71 -1.95
CA ARG A 29 6.10 1.42 -2.45
C ARG A 29 6.64 0.10 -1.92
N GLN A 30 6.41 -0.24 -0.66
CA GLN A 30 6.79 -1.53 -0.08
C GLN A 30 6.10 -2.68 -0.81
N ILE A 31 4.77 -2.59 -0.99
CA ILE A 31 3.96 -3.58 -1.71
C ILE A 31 4.47 -3.72 -3.15
N ASN A 32 4.71 -2.60 -3.84
CA ASN A 32 5.25 -2.62 -5.19
C ASN A 32 6.61 -3.35 -5.24
N GLY A 33 7.53 -3.06 -4.32
CA GLY A 33 8.82 -3.75 -4.22
C GLY A 33 8.67 -5.27 -4.00
N MET A 34 7.74 -5.69 -3.15
CA MET A 34 7.43 -7.10 -2.93
C MET A 34 6.90 -7.77 -4.21
N VAL A 35 5.97 -7.11 -4.91
CA VAL A 35 5.39 -7.61 -6.16
C VAL A 35 6.45 -7.74 -7.25
N HIS A 36 7.38 -6.79 -7.37
CA HIS A 36 8.50 -6.91 -8.31
C HIS A 36 9.42 -8.10 -7.97
N GLY A 37 9.75 -8.30 -6.70
CA GLY A 37 10.56 -9.45 -6.28
C GLY A 37 9.89 -10.80 -6.58
N VAL A 38 8.57 -10.90 -6.35
CA VAL A 38 7.78 -12.10 -6.71
C VAL A 38 7.74 -12.29 -8.22
N ARG A 39 7.55 -11.21 -8.99
CA ARG A 39 7.53 -11.25 -10.45
C ARG A 39 8.86 -11.76 -11.02
N ASP A 40 9.99 -11.27 -10.51
CA ASP A 40 11.31 -11.68 -10.99
C ASP A 40 11.57 -13.17 -10.75
N GLN A 41 11.09 -13.72 -9.62
CA GLN A 41 11.12 -15.17 -9.38
C GLN A 41 10.12 -15.94 -10.24
N ALA A 42 8.90 -15.43 -10.42
CA ALA A 42 7.82 -16.12 -11.15
C ALA A 42 8.02 -16.14 -12.67
N LEU A 43 8.78 -15.18 -13.23
CA LEU A 43 9.14 -15.14 -14.65
C LEU A 43 9.88 -16.41 -15.12
N LEU A 44 10.49 -17.16 -14.21
CA LEU A 44 11.22 -18.40 -14.51
C LEU A 44 10.34 -19.66 -14.41
N THR A 45 9.15 -19.57 -13.81
CA THR A 45 8.36 -20.75 -13.40
C THR A 45 6.88 -20.70 -13.80
N MET A 46 6.35 -19.54 -14.16
CA MET A 46 4.91 -19.34 -14.39
C MET A 46 4.61 -18.77 -15.79
N GLN A 47 3.38 -18.98 -16.25
CA GLN A 47 2.91 -18.42 -17.51
C GLN A 47 2.60 -16.92 -17.37
N ALA A 48 2.79 -16.15 -18.45
CA ALA A 48 2.61 -14.70 -18.46
C ALA A 48 1.21 -14.23 -17.99
N SER A 49 0.16 -15.02 -18.24
CA SER A 49 -1.21 -14.73 -17.80
C SER A 49 -1.37 -14.80 -16.28
N GLN A 50 -0.67 -15.72 -15.62
CA GLN A 50 -0.67 -15.87 -14.17
C GLN A 50 0.14 -14.75 -13.50
N ILE A 51 1.24 -14.33 -14.13
CA ILE A 51 2.02 -13.18 -13.66
C ILE A 51 1.19 -11.90 -13.76
N ALA A 52 0.46 -11.71 -14.86
CA ALA A 52 -0.40 -10.54 -15.06
C ALA A 52 -1.50 -10.44 -14.00
N SER A 53 -2.12 -11.55 -13.58
CA SER A 53 -3.15 -11.52 -12.54
C SER A 53 -2.58 -11.14 -11.16
N ILE A 54 -1.41 -11.64 -10.80
CA ILE A 54 -0.72 -11.31 -9.53
C ILE A 54 -0.31 -9.84 -9.48
N THR A 55 0.08 -9.26 -10.62
CA THR A 55 0.57 -7.88 -10.72
C THR A 55 -0.55 -6.85 -10.96
N SER A 56 -1.80 -7.30 -11.15
CA SER A 56 -2.92 -6.45 -11.55
C SER A 56 -3.42 -5.51 -10.43
N THR A 57 -3.21 -5.91 -9.17
CA THR A 57 -3.71 -5.14 -8.04
C THR A 57 -2.85 -3.90 -7.81
N LYS A 58 -3.48 -2.73 -7.83
CA LYS A 58 -2.80 -1.45 -7.62
C LYS A 58 -2.23 -1.38 -6.20
N PRO A 59 -0.91 -1.20 -6.01
CA PRO A 59 -0.30 -1.21 -4.67
C PRO A 59 -0.89 -0.19 -3.70
N LEU A 60 -1.33 0.97 -4.20
CA LEU A 60 -1.97 2.00 -3.38
C LEU A 60 -3.34 1.57 -2.85
N THR A 61 -4.10 0.81 -3.64
CA THR A 61 -5.40 0.29 -3.21
C THR A 61 -5.22 -0.68 -2.04
N LEU A 62 -4.27 -1.60 -2.15
CA LEU A 62 -3.93 -2.53 -1.07
C LEU A 62 -3.46 -1.78 0.19
N ALA A 63 -2.59 -0.78 0.04
CA ALA A 63 -2.13 0.02 1.16
C ALA A 63 -3.29 0.72 1.91
N MET A 64 -4.29 1.23 1.18
CA MET A 64 -5.47 1.84 1.80
C MET A 64 -6.38 0.80 2.47
N GLU A 65 -6.53 -0.39 1.90
CA GLU A 65 -7.28 -1.48 2.52
C GLU A 65 -6.64 -1.94 3.83
N GLU A 66 -5.32 -2.14 3.85
CA GLU A 66 -4.59 -2.53 5.06
C GLU A 66 -4.67 -1.44 6.15
N ILE A 67 -4.63 -0.14 5.80
CA ILE A 67 -4.85 0.97 6.75
C ILE A 67 -6.29 0.93 7.30
N ALA A 68 -7.28 0.68 6.44
CA ALA A 68 -8.68 0.58 6.87
C ALA A 68 -8.89 -0.61 7.83
N SER A 69 -8.26 -1.75 7.57
CA SER A 69 -8.25 -2.94 8.45
C SER A 69 -7.50 -2.70 9.75
N GLY A 70 -6.56 -1.73 9.78
CA GLY A 70 -5.72 -1.46 10.95
C GLY A 70 -4.49 -2.36 11.05
N ASP A 71 -4.13 -3.05 9.97
CA ASP A 71 -2.95 -3.92 9.89
C ASP A 71 -1.63 -3.11 9.91
N ILE A 72 -1.72 -1.84 9.56
CA ILE A 72 -0.62 -0.88 9.51
C ILE A 72 -1.05 0.46 10.08
N GLY A 73 -0.10 1.11 10.75
CA GLY A 73 -0.26 2.44 11.32
C GLY A 73 0.97 3.32 11.05
N TYR A 74 1.09 4.37 11.84
CA TYR A 74 2.21 5.30 11.78
C TYR A 74 2.68 5.63 13.19
N GLU A 75 3.96 5.97 13.28
CA GLU A 75 4.57 6.48 14.49
C GLU A 75 5.15 7.86 14.18
N ARG A 76 4.94 8.81 15.09
CA ARG A 76 5.56 10.13 15.01
C ARG A 76 6.94 10.05 15.65
N THR A 77 7.98 10.04 14.83
CA THR A 77 9.34 10.20 15.34
C THR A 77 9.56 11.67 15.74
N ALA A 78 10.03 11.91 16.97
CA ALA A 78 10.28 13.26 17.48
C ALA A 78 11.45 13.97 16.75
N GLU A 79 12.33 13.20 16.10
CA GLU A 79 13.51 13.70 15.41
C GLU A 79 13.33 13.66 13.89
N SER A 80 12.86 14.77 13.31
CA SER A 80 13.08 15.08 11.90
C SER A 80 13.94 16.34 11.72
N TYR A 81 14.62 16.78 12.78
CA TYR A 81 15.56 17.90 12.74
C TYR A 81 16.93 17.43 13.22
N LYS A 82 17.67 16.73 12.36
CA LYS A 82 19.12 16.72 12.41
C LYS A 82 19.70 16.36 11.04
#